data_AF-A0A7N0VLU7-F1
#
_entry.id   AF-A0A7N0VLU7-F1
#
_cell.length_a   1.000
_cell.length_b   1.000
_cell.length_c   1.000
_cell.angle_alpha   90.00
_cell.angle_beta   90.00
_cell.angle_gamma   90.00
#
_symmetry.space_group_name_H-M   'P 1'
#
loop_
_entity.id
_entity.type
_entity.pdbx_description
1 polymer ?
#
loop_
_entity_poly.entity_id
_entity_poly.type
_entity_poly.pdbx_seq_one_letter_code
_entity_poly.pdbx_strand_id
1 'polypeptide(L)'
;MEEPPKSPSVWFLLLLAAAVVISSCLSVAGAIHSSDMVVISNSTTDELANYTAISDFRVINRRILIDCPTLNPFVEVTVSPDSGLPNDGFVKVDVKGILLPTPDDWLAMVSPSHADGSSCPLMGFMYAQTGDISRLPLLCHYPIKAQFLSSDPDYLGCKKKECTTAYQKDINNTNVGCIKTCGATLSFHVVNIRTDIQFILFSGGFETPCVRSRASSVGFANPKMPLHGHLSSVDSAATSVS
;
A
#
# COMPACT_ATOMS: atom_id res chain seq x y z
N MET A 1 -15.64 75.34 44.47
CA MET A 1 -15.73 74.42 45.63
C MET A 1 -15.95 73.04 45.05
N GLU A 2 -14.95 72.18 45.27
CA GLU A 2 -14.80 70.78 44.86
C GLU A 2 -15.69 70.22 43.72
N GLU A 3 -15.08 70.00 42.55
CA GLU A 3 -15.46 68.89 41.68
C GLU A 3 -14.98 67.56 42.32
N PRO A 4 -15.88 66.59 42.58
CA PRO A 4 -15.48 65.23 42.97
C PRO A 4 -15.00 64.41 41.74
N PRO A 5 -14.17 63.38 41.97
CA PRO A 5 -13.25 62.85 40.97
C PRO A 5 -13.91 62.04 39.84
N LYS A 6 -13.41 62.22 38.62
CA LYS A 6 -13.72 61.39 37.45
C LYS A 6 -13.20 59.96 37.68
N SER A 7 -14.14 59.02 37.82
CA SER A 7 -13.89 57.58 37.80
C SER A 7 -13.17 57.17 36.51
N PRO A 8 -12.03 56.46 36.57
CA PRO A 8 -11.38 55.91 35.39
C PRO A 8 -12.26 54.87 34.72
N SER A 9 -12.24 54.86 33.38
CA SER A 9 -13.02 53.95 32.56
C SER A 9 -12.52 52.51 32.69
N VAL A 10 -13.45 51.55 32.59
CA VAL A 10 -13.28 50.10 32.75
C VAL A 10 -12.17 49.51 31.85
N TRP A 11 -11.71 50.25 30.83
CA TRP A 11 -10.61 49.86 29.95
C TRP A 11 -9.22 49.95 30.60
N PHE A 12 -9.02 50.77 31.64
CA PHE A 12 -7.74 50.88 32.35
C PHE A 12 -7.50 49.75 33.36
N LEU A 13 -8.56 49.14 33.89
CA LEU A 13 -8.47 48.02 34.85
C LEU A 13 -8.20 46.67 34.17
N LEU A 14 -8.51 46.53 32.87
CA LEU A 14 -8.24 45.32 32.09
C LEU A 14 -6.79 45.21 31.58
N LEU A 15 -6.07 46.33 31.45
CA LEU A 15 -4.67 46.34 31.00
C LEU A 15 -3.66 46.04 32.13
N LEU A 16 -4.04 46.23 33.39
CA LEU A 16 -3.18 45.92 34.55
C LEU A 16 -3.21 44.44 34.97
N ALA A 17 -4.22 43.67 34.56
CA ALA A 17 -4.27 42.22 34.79
C ALA A 17 -3.42 41.41 33.78
N ALA A 18 -3.05 42.01 32.64
CA ALA A 18 -2.25 41.34 31.61
C ALA A 18 -0.72 41.41 31.86
N ALA A 19 -0.25 42.25 32.78
CA ALA A 19 1.18 42.44 33.05
C ALA A 19 1.73 41.62 34.24
N VAL A 20 0.87 40.94 35.02
CA VAL A 20 1.27 40.26 36.27
C VAL A 20 1.48 38.75 36.12
N VAL A 21 1.16 38.13 34.98
CA VAL A 21 1.42 36.69 34.75
C VAL A 21 2.71 36.43 33.93
N ILE A 22 3.40 37.48 33.46
CA ILE A 22 4.61 37.33 32.62
C ILE A 22 5.92 37.62 33.40
N SER A 23 5.85 38.00 34.68
CA SER A 23 7.05 38.41 35.43
C SER A 23 7.23 37.72 36.78
N SER A 24 7.36 36.40 36.78
CA SER A 24 7.89 35.69 37.95
C SER A 24 8.66 34.43 37.52
N CYS A 25 9.94 34.41 37.88
CA CYS A 25 10.91 33.32 37.74
C CYS A 25 11.65 33.16 36.39
N LEU A 26 12.44 34.17 36.02
CA LEU A 26 13.83 33.89 35.67
C LEU A 26 14.61 33.69 36.99
N SER A 27 15.06 32.47 37.26
CA SER A 27 16.38 32.15 37.87
C SER A 27 16.38 30.76 38.53
N VAL A 28 16.62 29.71 37.74
CA VAL A 28 17.45 28.58 38.18
C VAL A 28 18.36 28.22 37.02
N ALA A 29 19.61 28.67 37.12
CA ALA A 29 20.71 28.08 36.39
C ALA A 29 20.95 26.69 36.98
N GLY A 30 20.63 25.65 36.22
CA GLY A 30 20.92 24.26 36.52
C GLY A 30 21.14 23.55 35.20
N ALA A 31 22.37 23.06 35.01
CA ALA A 31 22.83 22.42 33.79
C ALA A 31 21.87 21.31 33.34
N ILE A 32 21.34 21.43 32.11
CA ILE A 32 20.75 20.30 31.42
C ILE A 32 21.54 20.15 30.13
N HIS A 33 22.28 19.05 30.10
CA HIS A 33 23.02 18.48 28.98
C HIS A 33 22.22 18.65 27.69
N SER A 34 22.92 18.98 26.59
CA SER A 34 22.40 18.78 25.24
C SER A 34 22.04 17.30 25.11
N SER A 35 20.79 16.95 25.39
CA SER A 35 20.21 15.75 24.84
C SER A 35 19.90 16.12 23.41
N ASP A 36 20.82 15.73 22.53
CA ASP A 36 20.49 15.50 21.13
C ASP A 36 19.11 14.87 21.12
N MET A 37 18.13 15.59 20.55
CA MET A 37 16.90 14.97 20.12
C MET A 37 17.33 13.99 19.05
N VAL A 38 17.64 12.77 19.46
CA VAL A 38 17.81 11.64 18.56
C VAL A 38 16.49 11.55 17.81
N VAL A 39 16.50 12.06 16.58
CA VAL A 39 15.53 11.67 15.57
C VAL A 39 15.73 10.16 15.48
N ILE A 40 14.89 9.39 16.17
CA ILE A 40 14.80 7.96 15.96
C ILE A 40 14.09 7.79 14.62
N SER A 41 14.81 8.09 13.54
CA SER A 41 14.58 7.51 12.23
C SER A 41 15.11 6.08 12.24
N ASN A 42 14.60 5.25 13.15
CA ASN A 42 14.80 3.81 13.06
C ASN A 42 13.49 3.21 12.60
N SER A 43 13.36 3.21 11.27
CA SER A 43 12.82 2.08 10.55
C SER A 43 13.49 0.82 11.10
N THR A 44 12.89 0.20 12.11
CA THR A 44 13.31 -1.11 12.62
C THR A 44 13.31 -2.17 11.51
N THR A 45 12.60 -1.88 10.42
CA THR A 45 12.63 -2.61 9.15
C THR A 45 13.93 -2.42 8.36
N ASP A 46 14.55 -1.24 8.28
CA ASP A 46 15.79 -1.02 7.53
C ASP A 46 17.01 -1.61 8.26
N GLU A 47 17.03 -1.51 9.59
CA GLU A 47 18.07 -2.15 10.40
C GLU A 47 17.95 -3.68 10.32
N LEU A 48 16.72 -4.22 10.26
CA LEU A 48 16.48 -5.67 10.21
C LEU A 48 16.51 -6.25 8.78
N ALA A 49 16.35 -5.43 7.73
CA ALA A 49 16.41 -5.85 6.33
C ALA A 49 17.78 -6.39 5.93
N ASN A 50 18.85 -5.88 6.55
CA ASN A 50 20.21 -6.38 6.31
C ASN A 50 20.49 -7.72 7.00
N TYR A 51 19.80 -8.04 8.11
CA TYR A 51 20.03 -9.25 8.92
C TYR A 51 19.01 -10.35 8.69
N THR A 52 17.85 -10.00 8.17
CA THR A 52 16.80 -10.93 7.79
C THR A 52 16.40 -10.54 6.38
N ALA A 53 16.48 -11.47 5.43
CA ALA A 53 15.99 -11.28 4.06
C ALA A 53 14.45 -11.18 4.05
N ILE A 54 13.88 -10.27 4.86
CA ILE A 54 12.46 -9.99 4.91
C ILE A 54 12.14 -9.32 3.60
N SER A 55 11.36 -10.03 2.79
CA SER A 55 10.83 -9.49 1.55
C SER A 55 10.01 -8.23 1.84
N ASP A 56 10.17 -7.21 1.00
CA ASP A 56 9.39 -5.98 1.08
C ASP A 56 7.86 -6.22 1.02
N PHE A 57 7.43 -7.35 0.42
CA PHE A 57 6.03 -7.80 0.45
C PHE A 57 5.49 -8.02 1.87
N ARG A 58 6.36 -8.34 2.84
CA ARG A 58 5.96 -8.54 4.24
C ARG A 58 5.66 -7.21 4.95
N VAL A 59 6.17 -6.08 4.43
CA VAL A 59 6.01 -4.75 5.04
C VAL A 59 4.99 -3.86 4.32
N ILE A 60 4.40 -4.34 3.22
CA ILE A 60 3.30 -3.70 2.47
C ILE A 60 2.18 -3.16 3.37
N ASN A 61 1.90 -3.86 4.46
CA ASN A 61 0.85 -3.54 5.41
C ASN A 61 1.08 -2.24 6.20
N ARG A 62 2.13 -1.46 5.94
CA ARG A 62 2.48 -0.28 6.75
C ARG A 62 2.78 0.95 5.89
N ARG A 63 2.05 1.20 4.79
CA ARG A 63 2.45 2.20 3.78
C ARG A 63 1.29 2.90 3.06
N ILE A 64 1.51 4.17 2.67
CA ILE A 64 0.47 5.07 2.15
C ILE A 64 0.14 4.77 0.69
N LEU A 65 -1.12 4.37 0.45
CA LEU A 65 -1.66 4.39 -0.90
C LEU A 65 -1.95 5.84 -1.30
N ILE A 66 -1.25 6.34 -2.32
CA ILE A 66 -1.48 7.68 -2.87
C ILE A 66 -2.40 7.55 -4.09
N ASP A 67 -3.30 8.52 -4.27
CA ASP A 67 -4.08 8.62 -5.50
C ASP A 67 -3.15 8.85 -6.70
N CYS A 68 -3.17 7.93 -7.66
CA CYS A 68 -2.36 8.06 -8.87
C CYS A 68 -2.92 9.21 -9.74
N PRO A 69 -2.15 10.28 -10.03
CA PRO A 69 -2.69 11.47 -10.69
C PRO A 69 -3.14 11.28 -12.15
N THR A 70 -2.87 10.13 -12.77
CA THR A 70 -3.27 9.88 -14.17
C THR A 70 -3.58 8.40 -14.40
N LEU A 71 -4.86 7.98 -14.39
CA LEU A 71 -5.26 6.65 -14.88
C LEU A 71 -4.87 6.51 -16.37
N ASN A 72 -3.96 5.60 -16.68
CA ASN A 72 -3.60 5.28 -18.06
C ASN A 72 -4.66 4.32 -18.61
N PRO A 73 -5.47 4.74 -19.58
CA PRO A 73 -6.59 3.94 -20.07
C PRO A 73 -6.14 2.70 -20.86
N PHE A 74 -4.86 2.60 -21.21
CA PHE A 74 -4.33 1.47 -21.97
C PHE A 74 -3.95 0.28 -21.06
N VAL A 75 -3.85 0.48 -19.74
CA VAL A 75 -3.34 -0.57 -18.84
C VAL A 75 -4.38 -1.66 -18.61
N GLU A 76 -4.05 -2.85 -19.06
CA GLU A 76 -4.90 -4.03 -18.94
C GLU A 76 -4.15 -5.15 -18.22
N VAL A 77 -4.85 -5.85 -17.35
CA VAL A 77 -4.35 -7.04 -16.65
C VAL A 77 -5.26 -8.21 -16.99
N THR A 78 -4.72 -9.23 -17.65
CA THR A 78 -5.46 -10.42 -18.09
C THR A 78 -4.90 -11.67 -17.44
N VAL A 79 -5.78 -12.58 -17.01
CA VAL A 79 -5.41 -13.83 -16.34
C VAL A 79 -5.74 -15.00 -17.25
N SER A 80 -4.85 -15.99 -17.32
CA SER A 80 -5.02 -17.21 -18.10
C SER A 80 -4.76 -18.45 -17.24
N PRO A 81 -5.75 -19.36 -17.12
CA PRO A 81 -7.10 -19.29 -17.67
C PRO A 81 -7.97 -18.21 -16.99
N ASP A 82 -8.97 -17.70 -17.72
CA ASP A 82 -9.88 -16.64 -17.28
C ASP A 82 -11.06 -17.15 -16.42
N SER A 83 -11.21 -18.47 -16.32
CA SER A 83 -12.22 -19.15 -15.54
C SER A 83 -11.80 -20.59 -15.23
N GLY A 84 -12.39 -21.19 -14.20
CA GLY A 84 -12.18 -22.61 -13.89
C GLY A 84 -10.74 -22.95 -13.47
N LEU A 85 -10.17 -22.15 -12.55
CA LEU A 85 -8.80 -22.39 -12.07
C LEU A 85 -8.62 -23.79 -11.47
N PRO A 86 -7.41 -24.38 -11.60
CA PRO A 86 -7.09 -25.67 -10.98
C PRO A 86 -7.04 -25.55 -9.45
N ASN A 87 -7.19 -26.68 -8.75
CA ASN A 87 -7.05 -26.69 -7.30
C ASN A 87 -5.64 -26.37 -6.81
N ASP A 88 -4.65 -26.68 -7.63
CA ASP A 88 -3.25 -26.45 -7.39
C ASP A 88 -2.55 -26.35 -8.75
N GLY A 89 -1.85 -25.26 -9.02
CA GLY A 89 -1.15 -25.09 -10.29
C GLY A 89 -0.78 -23.66 -10.62
N PHE A 90 -0.15 -23.46 -11.77
CA PHE A 90 0.28 -22.14 -12.22
C PHE A 90 -0.77 -21.45 -13.08
N VAL A 91 -1.01 -20.17 -12.81
CA VAL A 91 -1.76 -19.25 -13.66
C VAL A 91 -0.83 -18.21 -14.23
N LYS A 92 -1.06 -17.82 -15.48
CA LYS A 92 -0.32 -16.73 -16.12
C LYS A 92 -1.10 -15.44 -15.98
N VAL A 93 -0.39 -14.36 -15.70
CA VAL A 93 -0.96 -13.02 -15.68
C VAL A 93 -0.17 -12.14 -16.62
N ASP A 94 -0.85 -11.65 -17.64
CA ASP A 94 -0.29 -10.75 -18.64
C ASP A 94 -0.72 -9.31 -18.31
N VAL A 95 0.25 -8.41 -18.26
CA VAL A 95 0.06 -6.98 -18.06
C VAL A 95 0.45 -6.27 -19.34
N LYS A 96 -0.41 -5.39 -19.83
CA LYS A 96 -0.22 -4.61 -21.06
C LYS A 96 -0.46 -3.13 -20.82
N GLY A 97 -0.06 -2.30 -21.78
CA GLY A 97 -0.41 -0.87 -21.76
C GLY A 97 0.46 0.01 -20.88
N ILE A 98 1.59 -0.49 -20.35
CA ILE A 98 2.49 0.30 -19.50
C ILE A 98 3.29 1.26 -20.36
N LEU A 99 3.17 2.57 -20.13
CA LEU A 99 3.91 3.57 -20.91
C LEU A 99 5.39 3.65 -20.51
N LEU A 100 5.66 3.54 -19.20
CA LEU A 100 7.01 3.62 -18.65
C LEU A 100 7.17 2.52 -17.59
N PRO A 101 7.85 1.40 -17.91
CA PRO A 101 8.17 0.36 -16.93
C PRO A 101 9.04 0.91 -15.80
N THR A 102 8.69 0.62 -14.56
CA THR A 102 9.51 0.93 -13.39
C THR A 102 9.84 -0.34 -12.61
N PRO A 103 11.00 -0.42 -11.93
CA PRO A 103 11.33 -1.58 -11.09
C PRO A 103 10.34 -1.77 -9.94
N ASP A 104 9.62 -0.70 -9.59
CA ASP A 104 8.68 -0.60 -8.48
C ASP A 104 7.24 -0.95 -8.87
N ASP A 105 7.00 -1.36 -10.12
CA ASP A 105 5.70 -1.89 -10.54
C ASP A 105 5.54 -3.33 -10.06
N TRP A 106 4.41 -3.63 -9.42
CA TRP A 106 4.15 -4.93 -8.83
C TRP A 106 2.69 -5.35 -8.96
N LEU A 107 2.49 -6.67 -8.99
CA LEU A 107 1.18 -7.28 -9.11
C LEU A 107 0.83 -7.99 -7.82
N ALA A 108 -0.40 -7.81 -7.35
CA ALA A 108 -0.93 -8.42 -6.16
C ALA A 108 -2.10 -9.35 -6.49
N MET A 109 -2.10 -10.55 -5.92
CA MET A 109 -3.22 -11.48 -5.93
C MET A 109 -4.03 -11.29 -4.65
N VAL A 110 -5.29 -10.89 -4.78
CA VAL A 110 -6.22 -10.72 -3.66
C VAL A 110 -7.34 -11.74 -3.69
N SER A 111 -7.89 -12.04 -2.52
CA SER A 111 -9.12 -12.83 -2.38
C SER A 111 -9.86 -12.40 -1.12
N PRO A 112 -11.20 -12.35 -1.15
CA PRO A 112 -12.06 -12.55 -2.32
C PRO A 112 -11.89 -11.43 -3.35
N SER A 113 -12.44 -11.56 -4.56
CA SER A 113 -12.22 -10.57 -5.63
C SER A 113 -12.76 -9.16 -5.34
N HIS A 114 -13.71 -9.06 -4.40
CA HIS A 114 -14.26 -7.80 -3.89
C HIS A 114 -13.42 -7.21 -2.75
N ALA A 115 -12.25 -7.78 -2.46
CA ALA A 115 -11.29 -7.22 -1.53
C ALA A 115 -10.95 -5.79 -1.93
N ASP A 116 -11.27 -4.86 -1.03
CA ASP A 116 -10.87 -3.48 -1.20
C ASP A 116 -9.35 -3.38 -1.09
N GLY A 117 -8.75 -2.85 -2.16
CA GLY A 117 -7.31 -2.59 -2.26
C GLY A 117 -7.00 -1.11 -2.05
N SER A 118 -7.97 -0.35 -1.54
CA SER A 118 -7.81 1.05 -1.15
C SER A 118 -7.13 1.17 0.22
N SER A 119 -6.74 2.39 0.56
CA SER A 119 -6.24 2.72 1.88
C SER A 119 -7.33 2.56 2.92
N CYS A 120 -7.02 1.90 4.03
CA CYS A 120 -7.85 1.82 5.23
C CYS A 120 -7.31 2.76 6.33
N PRO A 121 -7.52 4.09 6.23
CA PRO A 121 -6.98 5.05 7.21
C PRO A 121 -7.60 4.85 8.61
N LEU A 122 -8.84 4.36 8.70
CA LEU A 122 -9.53 4.14 9.97
C LEU A 122 -8.89 3.04 10.82
N MET A 123 -8.14 2.12 10.21
CA MET A 123 -7.44 1.06 10.93
C MET A 123 -6.23 1.61 11.70
N GLY A 124 -5.63 2.72 11.26
CA GLY A 124 -4.46 3.30 11.93
C GLY A 124 -4.69 3.60 13.41
N PHE A 125 -5.91 3.96 13.80
CA PHE A 125 -6.28 4.16 15.20
C PHE A 125 -6.22 2.86 16.03
N MET A 126 -6.63 1.71 15.46
CA MET A 126 -6.57 0.42 16.16
C MET A 126 -5.13 -0.08 16.32
N TYR A 127 -4.25 0.17 15.34
CA TYR A 127 -2.82 -0.18 15.45
C TYR A 127 -2.06 0.71 16.43
N ALA A 128 -2.43 2.00 16.52
CA ALA A 128 -1.87 2.89 17.53
C ALA A 128 -2.20 2.42 18.96
N GLN A 129 -3.38 1.82 19.19
CA GLN A 129 -3.75 1.26 20.50
C GLN A 129 -2.88 0.06 20.91
N THR A 130 -2.35 -0.71 19.96
CA THR A 130 -1.45 -1.84 20.22
C THR A 130 0.03 -1.43 20.25
N GLY A 131 0.34 -0.14 20.10
CA GLY A 131 1.70 0.39 20.10
C GLY A 131 2.42 0.31 18.74
N ASP A 132 1.73 -0.07 17.66
CA ASP A 132 2.29 -0.01 16.31
C ASP A 132 2.02 1.38 15.69
N ILE A 133 3.00 2.28 15.83
CA ILE A 133 2.98 3.67 15.33
C ILE A 133 3.69 3.85 13.99
N SER A 134 3.96 2.76 13.26
CA SER A 134 4.52 2.81 11.92
C SER A 134 3.63 3.67 10.99
N ARG A 135 4.20 4.41 10.02
CA ARG A 135 3.41 5.28 9.12
C ARG A 135 2.34 4.47 8.36
N LEU A 136 1.05 4.68 8.68
CA LEU A 136 -0.13 3.93 8.18
C LEU A 136 -0.95 4.83 7.23
N PRO A 137 -1.55 4.29 6.14
CA PRO A 137 -2.71 3.39 6.12
C PRO A 137 -2.42 1.98 5.58
N LEU A 138 -3.04 0.95 6.13
CA LEU A 138 -2.96 -0.41 5.56
C LEU A 138 -3.81 -0.51 4.30
N LEU A 139 -3.43 -1.38 3.36
CA LEU A 139 -4.41 -1.98 2.44
C LEU A 139 -5.55 -2.56 3.28
N CYS A 140 -6.80 -2.27 2.91
CA CYS A 140 -7.95 -2.82 3.61
C CYS A 140 -7.96 -4.36 3.63
N HIS A 141 -7.42 -4.97 2.57
CA HIS A 141 -7.19 -6.41 2.47
C HIS A 141 -5.76 -6.71 2.04
N TYR A 142 -5.11 -7.65 2.73
CA TYR A 142 -3.77 -8.10 2.40
C TYR A 142 -3.78 -8.96 1.12
N PRO A 143 -2.86 -8.73 0.16
CA PRO A 143 -2.70 -9.63 -0.96
C PRO A 143 -2.11 -10.97 -0.51
N ILE A 144 -2.69 -12.07 -0.97
CA ILE A 144 -2.24 -13.42 -0.65
C ILE A 144 -0.84 -13.69 -1.22
N LYS A 145 -0.59 -13.19 -2.43
CA LYS A 145 0.71 -13.25 -3.11
C LYS A 145 0.95 -11.94 -3.84
N ALA A 146 2.20 -11.57 -3.99
CA ALA A 146 2.57 -10.42 -4.78
C ALA A 146 3.95 -10.62 -5.39
N GLN A 147 4.19 -9.98 -6.54
CA GLN A 147 5.43 -10.12 -7.29
C GLN A 147 5.69 -8.87 -8.12
N PHE A 148 6.95 -8.42 -8.16
CA PHE A 148 7.35 -7.31 -9.02
C PHE A 148 7.28 -7.70 -10.50
N LEU A 149 6.85 -6.77 -11.35
CA LEU A 149 6.85 -6.95 -12.80
C LEU A 149 8.27 -7.07 -13.35
N SER A 150 9.26 -6.49 -12.67
CA SER A 150 10.69 -6.66 -12.98
C SER A 150 11.19 -8.11 -12.84
N SER A 151 10.40 -9.02 -12.26
CA SER A 151 10.66 -10.47 -12.31
C SER A 151 10.61 -11.02 -13.74
N ASP A 152 9.88 -10.35 -14.64
CA ASP A 152 9.95 -10.60 -16.06
C ASP A 152 11.17 -9.84 -16.65
N PRO A 153 12.21 -10.54 -17.13
CA PRO A 153 13.44 -9.92 -17.62
C PRO A 153 13.22 -9.03 -18.86
N ASP A 154 12.07 -9.18 -19.53
CA ASP A 154 11.72 -8.40 -20.71
C ASP A 154 10.98 -7.10 -20.39
N TYR A 155 10.54 -6.92 -19.14
CA TYR A 155 9.69 -5.81 -18.73
C TYR A 155 10.42 -4.46 -18.73
N LEU A 156 11.51 -4.33 -17.96
CA LEU A 156 12.26 -3.08 -17.85
C LEU A 156 12.87 -2.65 -19.20
N GLY A 157 13.27 -3.62 -20.02
CA GLY A 157 13.77 -3.37 -21.37
C GLY A 157 12.67 -3.11 -22.41
N CYS A 158 11.39 -3.13 -22.02
CA CYS A 158 10.24 -2.98 -22.90
C CYS A 158 10.33 -3.87 -24.16
N LYS A 159 10.78 -5.13 -24.01
CA LYS A 159 10.93 -6.03 -25.17
C LYS A 159 9.58 -6.52 -25.67
N LYS A 160 8.64 -6.73 -24.76
CA LYS A 160 7.23 -7.00 -25.04
C LYS A 160 6.50 -5.67 -25.28
N LYS A 161 6.53 -5.19 -26.52
CA LYS A 161 5.92 -3.92 -26.92
C LYS A 161 4.65 -4.14 -27.73
N GLU A 162 3.62 -3.36 -27.43
CA GLU A 162 2.35 -3.37 -28.13
C GLU A 162 2.01 -1.96 -28.63
N CYS A 163 1.46 -1.90 -29.83
CA CYS A 163 1.03 -0.67 -30.48
C CYS A 163 -0.44 -0.43 -30.16
N THR A 164 -0.74 0.50 -29.26
CA THR A 164 -2.12 0.87 -28.96
C THR A 164 -2.51 2.05 -29.84
N THR A 165 -3.57 1.88 -30.64
CA THR A 165 -4.14 2.97 -31.42
C THR A 165 -4.90 3.90 -30.48
N ALA A 166 -4.23 4.91 -29.96
CA ALA A 166 -4.90 6.03 -29.34
C ALA A 166 -5.26 7.05 -30.41
N TYR A 167 -6.51 7.53 -30.41
CA TYR A 167 -6.87 8.72 -31.17
C TYR A 167 -6.29 9.93 -30.45
N GLN A 168 -4.99 10.18 -30.63
CA GLN A 168 -4.35 11.38 -30.12
C GLN A 168 -4.02 12.27 -31.31
N LYS A 169 -4.52 13.50 -31.27
CA LYS A 169 -4.20 14.48 -32.30
C LYS A 169 -2.88 15.16 -31.93
N ASP A 170 -1.97 15.27 -32.90
CA ASP A 170 -0.75 16.05 -32.70
C ASP A 170 -1.07 17.55 -32.74
N ILE A 171 -0.05 18.38 -32.54
CA ILE A 171 -0.17 19.84 -32.62
C ILE A 171 -0.70 20.30 -33.99
N ASN A 172 -0.55 19.46 -35.03
CA ASN A 172 -1.04 19.70 -36.38
C ASN A 172 -2.41 19.04 -36.66
N ASN A 173 -3.14 18.59 -35.64
CA ASN A 173 -4.46 17.96 -35.77
C ASN A 173 -4.45 16.68 -36.65
N THR A 174 -3.30 16.04 -36.79
CA THR A 174 -3.11 14.75 -37.45
C THR A 174 -3.19 13.63 -36.42
N ASN A 175 -3.68 12.46 -36.83
CA ASN A 175 -3.72 11.29 -35.95
C ASN A 175 -2.28 10.85 -35.65
N VAL A 176 -1.85 11.05 -34.40
CA VAL A 176 -0.59 10.50 -33.89
C VAL A 176 -0.73 8.98 -33.96
N GLY A 177 0.05 8.40 -34.86
CA GLY A 177 0.13 6.95 -34.98
C GLY A 177 0.63 6.31 -33.69
N CYS A 178 0.14 5.09 -33.44
CA CYS A 178 0.72 4.08 -32.57
C CYS A 178 1.42 4.56 -31.28
N ILE A 179 0.72 4.52 -30.15
CA ILE A 179 1.38 4.65 -28.84
C ILE A 179 2.03 3.31 -28.51
N LYS A 180 3.35 3.32 -28.36
CA LYS A 180 4.11 2.14 -27.91
C LYS A 180 3.90 1.97 -26.42
N THR A 181 3.41 0.81 -26.03
CA THR A 181 3.25 0.39 -24.64
C THR A 181 4.07 -0.87 -24.40
N CYS A 182 4.46 -1.09 -23.15
CA CYS A 182 5.21 -2.24 -22.69
C CYS A 182 4.30 -3.18 -21.92
N GLY A 183 4.71 -4.44 -21.81
CA GLY A 183 4.01 -5.45 -21.04
C GLY A 183 4.94 -6.40 -20.29
N ALA A 184 4.36 -7.15 -19.37
CA ALA A 184 5.02 -8.20 -18.59
C ALA A 184 4.12 -9.44 -18.52
N THR A 185 4.73 -10.61 -18.37
CA THR A 185 4.03 -11.86 -18.09
C THR A 185 4.59 -12.47 -16.82
N LEU A 186 3.74 -12.66 -15.82
CA LEU A 186 4.09 -13.30 -14.55
C LEU A 186 3.38 -14.65 -14.42
N SER A 187 3.97 -15.55 -13.64
CA SER A 187 3.40 -16.88 -13.35
C SER A 187 3.20 -17.03 -11.86
N PHE A 188 1.95 -17.21 -11.43
CA PHE A 188 1.59 -17.38 -10.03
C PHE A 188 1.18 -18.82 -9.79
N HIS A 189 1.80 -19.47 -8.81
CA HIS A 189 1.26 -20.72 -8.27
C HIS A 189 0.03 -20.41 -7.43
N VAL A 190 -1.14 -20.92 -7.79
CA VAL A 190 -2.39 -20.73 -7.05
C VAL A 190 -2.85 -22.04 -6.46
N VAL A 191 -3.50 -21.95 -5.31
CA VAL A 191 -4.18 -23.06 -4.66
C VAL A 191 -5.63 -22.66 -4.41
N ASN A 192 -6.54 -23.61 -4.48
CA ASN A 192 -7.96 -23.36 -4.29
C ASN A 192 -8.28 -23.04 -2.83
N ILE A 193 -8.44 -21.74 -2.58
CA ILE A 193 -8.77 -21.13 -1.30
C ILE A 193 -10.27 -20.87 -1.14
N ARG A 194 -11.11 -21.60 -1.90
CA ARG A 194 -12.58 -21.61 -1.83
C ARG A 194 -13.30 -20.33 -2.26
N THR A 195 -12.56 -19.28 -2.56
CA THR A 195 -13.05 -17.96 -2.97
C THR A 195 -12.40 -17.57 -4.30
N ASP A 196 -13.02 -16.63 -5.00
CA ASP A 196 -12.47 -16.10 -6.24
C ASP A 196 -11.23 -15.24 -5.97
N ILE A 197 -10.40 -15.09 -7.00
CA ILE A 197 -9.19 -14.28 -6.94
C ILE A 197 -9.26 -13.14 -7.95
N GLN A 198 -8.59 -12.04 -7.62
CA GLN A 198 -8.39 -10.92 -8.54
C GLN A 198 -6.92 -10.49 -8.49
N PHE A 199 -6.39 -10.05 -9.63
CA PHE A 199 -5.07 -9.43 -9.70
C PHE A 199 -5.20 -7.92 -9.78
N ILE A 200 -4.42 -7.22 -8.98
CA ILE A 200 -4.36 -5.76 -8.93
C ILE A 200 -2.94 -5.34 -9.26
N LEU A 201 -2.79 -4.44 -10.23
CA LEU A 201 -1.51 -3.84 -10.56
C LEU A 201 -1.31 -2.58 -9.72
N PHE A 202 -0.13 -2.46 -9.15
CA PHE A 202 0.33 -1.29 -8.41
C PHE A 202 1.61 -0.72 -9.03
N SER A 203 1.80 0.58 -8.84
CA SER A 203 3.04 1.32 -9.14
C SER A 203 3.47 2.14 -7.93
N GLY A 204 4.65 2.75 -7.97
CA GLY A 204 5.17 3.56 -6.85
C GLY A 204 5.73 2.73 -5.69
N GLY A 205 5.99 1.44 -5.94
CA GLY A 205 6.62 0.52 -5.01
C GLY A 205 5.72 0.21 -3.82
N PHE A 206 6.36 -0.09 -2.69
CA PHE A 206 5.65 -0.33 -1.44
C PHE A 206 5.61 0.88 -0.54
N GLU A 207 6.51 1.86 -0.70
CA GLU A 207 6.47 3.09 0.11
C GLU A 207 5.24 3.94 -0.19
N THR A 208 4.89 4.04 -1.49
CA THR A 208 3.77 4.82 -1.98
C THR A 208 2.98 4.05 -3.05
N PRO A 209 2.42 2.87 -2.71
CA PRO A 209 1.70 2.05 -3.67
C PRO A 209 0.52 2.81 -4.25
N CYS A 210 0.24 2.59 -5.52
CA CYS A 210 -0.81 3.31 -6.21
C CYS A 210 -1.49 2.34 -7.19
N VAL A 211 -2.81 2.17 -7.08
CA VAL A 211 -3.58 1.18 -7.87
C VAL A 211 -3.66 1.64 -9.32
N ARG A 212 -3.15 0.81 -10.22
CA ARG A 212 -3.05 1.13 -11.65
C ARG A 212 -4.18 0.54 -12.49
N SER A 213 -4.51 -0.73 -12.23
CA SER A 213 -5.54 -1.47 -12.96
C SER A 213 -5.93 -2.72 -12.16
N ARG A 214 -7.12 -3.26 -12.42
CA ARG A 214 -7.64 -4.49 -11.82
C ARG A 214 -8.03 -5.46 -12.92
N ALA A 215 -7.64 -6.72 -12.78
CA ALA A 215 -8.09 -7.79 -13.64
C ALA A 215 -9.55 -8.17 -13.35
N SER A 216 -10.17 -8.90 -14.27
CA SER A 216 -11.42 -9.62 -14.02
C SER A 216 -11.28 -10.58 -12.82
N SER A 217 -12.37 -10.77 -12.06
CA SER A 217 -12.42 -11.82 -11.05
C SER A 217 -12.37 -13.20 -11.72
N VAL A 218 -11.60 -14.13 -11.14
CA VAL A 218 -11.47 -15.50 -11.63
C VAL A 218 -11.75 -16.51 -10.51
N GLY A 219 -12.66 -17.44 -10.78
CA GLY A 219 -13.03 -18.50 -9.83
C GLY A 219 -12.35 -19.85 -10.12
N PHE A 220 -12.18 -20.65 -9.07
CA PHE A 220 -11.79 -22.07 -9.18
C PHE A 220 -12.90 -22.92 -9.79
N ALA A 221 -12.54 -23.99 -10.51
CA ALA A 221 -13.52 -24.89 -11.13
C ALA A 221 -14.46 -25.55 -10.11
N ASN A 222 -13.94 -25.87 -8.92
CA ASN A 222 -14.73 -26.36 -7.80
C ASN A 222 -14.25 -25.74 -6.47
N PRO A 223 -14.72 -24.54 -6.08
CA PRO A 223 -14.26 -23.85 -4.87
C PRO A 223 -14.53 -24.65 -3.58
N LYS A 224 -15.50 -25.57 -3.58
CA LYS A 224 -15.84 -26.38 -2.42
C LYS A 224 -15.06 -27.69 -2.32
N MET A 225 -14.13 -27.94 -3.23
CA MET A 225 -13.33 -29.17 -3.21
C MET A 225 -12.65 -29.36 -1.83
N PRO A 226 -12.75 -30.56 -1.22
CA PRO A 226 -11.94 -30.90 -0.06
C PRO A 226 -10.46 -30.97 -0.49
N LEU A 227 -9.61 -30.18 0.16
CA LEU A 227 -8.18 -30.06 -0.15
C LEU A 227 -7.39 -30.05 1.15
N HIS A 228 -6.10 -30.41 1.05
CA HIS A 228 -5.14 -30.38 2.15
C HIS A 228 -5.60 -31.15 3.39
N GLY A 229 -5.97 -32.43 3.20
CA GLY A 229 -6.17 -33.34 4.34
C GLY A 229 -4.86 -33.49 5.11
N HIS A 230 -4.89 -33.22 6.41
CA HIS A 230 -3.77 -33.45 7.31
C HIS A 230 -4.13 -34.63 8.20
N LEU A 231 -3.20 -35.58 8.34
CA LEU A 231 -3.34 -36.68 9.29
C LEU A 231 -2.58 -36.34 10.56
N SER A 232 -3.23 -36.56 11.68
CA SER A 232 -2.62 -36.45 13.00
C SER A 232 -3.03 -37.65 13.84
N SER A 233 -2.13 -38.09 14.73
CA SER A 233 -2.54 -39.06 15.74
C SER A 233 -3.28 -38.34 16.85
N VAL A 234 -4.36 -38.94 17.33
CA VAL A 234 -5.16 -38.36 18.41
C VAL A 234 -4.48 -38.52 19.78
N ASP A 235 -3.56 -39.48 19.91
CA ASP A 235 -2.84 -39.77 21.13
C ASP A 235 -1.47 -40.41 20.87
N SER A 236 -0.66 -40.54 21.92
CA SER A 236 0.64 -41.21 21.84
C SER A 236 0.54 -42.74 21.71
N ALA A 237 -0.65 -43.31 21.81
CA ALA A 237 -0.85 -44.74 21.65
C ALA A 237 -0.83 -45.16 20.17
N ALA A 238 -0.99 -44.19 19.25
CA ALA A 238 -0.93 -44.40 17.80
C ALA A 238 -1.90 -45.48 17.29
N THR A 239 -3.02 -45.67 17.99
CA THR A 239 -4.05 -46.67 17.63
C THR A 239 -5.14 -46.10 16.73
N SER A 240 -5.22 -44.77 16.59
CA SER A 240 -6.11 -44.10 15.65
C SER A 240 -5.50 -42.81 15.10
N VAL A 241 -5.93 -42.44 13.88
CA VAL A 241 -5.53 -41.22 13.18
C VAL A 241 -6.78 -40.48 12.71
N SER A 242 -6.73 -39.15 12.75
CA SER A 242 -7.76 -38.23 12.26
C SER A 242 -7.18 -37.30 11.22
#